data_AF-A0A6N7PY17-F1
#
_entry.id   AF-A0A6N7PY17-F1
#
_cell.length_a   1.000
_cell.length_b   1.000
_cell.length_c   1.000
_cell.angle_alpha   90.00
_cell.angle_beta   90.00
_cell.angle_gamma   90.00
#
_symmetry.space_group_name_H-M   'P 1'
#
loop_
_entity.id
_entity.type
_entity.pdbx_description
1 polymer ?
#
loop_
_entity_poly.entity_id
_entity_poly.type
_entity_poly.pdbx_seq_one_letter_code
_entity_poly.pdbx_strand_id
1 'polypeptide(L)'
;MSAPPVERPVWRRFRPRWLARAAAWVRAGGHAAIVNERDTVEVLLGLDERGKLSELGLWALLSIEQRRFRRVKTGPAEGLALVRIRPKFRRAVLDWCVRDAMHEEPRRRVPFDCTTCAACCHDADVRLDENDLARFRAAGRIDLTRRAYVKRTRDGRVSLRFAEDGRCQLLGSDKLCTIYEIRPENCRAFVAGSEACLSAREETLGLRDGAPWDEDVELIR
;
A
#
# COMPACT_ATOMS: atom_id res chain seq x y z
N MET A 1 14.80 -11.26 -11.73
CA MET A 1 15.44 -10.67 -10.54
C MET A 1 14.36 -10.53 -9.48
N SER A 2 14.39 -11.35 -8.42
CA SER A 2 13.43 -11.20 -7.31
C SER A 2 13.70 -9.88 -6.60
N ALA A 3 12.67 -9.08 -6.35
CA ALA A 3 12.82 -7.88 -5.54
C ALA A 3 13.31 -8.26 -4.14
N PRO A 4 14.12 -7.40 -3.47
CA PRO A 4 14.49 -7.66 -2.09
C PRO A 4 13.24 -7.73 -1.21
N PRO A 5 13.24 -8.58 -0.17
CA PRO A 5 12.10 -8.67 0.72
C PRO A 5 11.84 -7.33 1.41
N VAL A 6 10.56 -7.03 1.61
CA VAL A 6 10.11 -5.77 2.21
C VAL A 6 10.00 -5.94 3.72
N GLU A 7 10.60 -5.03 4.47
CA GLU A 7 10.42 -4.91 5.92
C GLU A 7 9.11 -4.16 6.20
N ARG A 8 8.02 -4.90 6.26
CA ARG A 8 6.67 -4.35 6.42
C ARG A 8 6.40 -3.95 7.87
N PRO A 9 5.93 -2.72 8.15
CA PRO A 9 5.41 -2.33 9.46
C PRO A 9 4.16 -3.12 9.82
N VAL A 10 4.11 -3.66 11.03
CA VAL A 10 2.94 -4.33 11.60
C VAL A 10 2.07 -3.30 12.31
N TRP A 11 0.78 -3.28 11.97
CA TRP A 11 -0.24 -2.44 12.59
C TRP A 11 -0.69 -3.02 13.92
N ARG A 12 -0.62 -2.23 14.98
CA ARG A 12 -1.04 -2.63 16.32
C ARG A 12 -2.01 -1.63 16.93
N ARG A 13 -3.08 -2.15 17.52
CA ARG A 13 -4.08 -1.35 18.23
C ARG A 13 -3.66 -1.08 19.68
N PHE A 14 -3.76 0.16 20.12
CA PHE A 14 -3.52 0.60 21.50
C PHE A 14 -4.68 1.43 22.04
N ARG A 15 -4.76 1.53 23.37
CA ARG A 15 -5.61 2.50 24.09
C ARG A 15 -4.76 3.72 24.48
N PRO A 16 -5.35 4.92 24.66
CA PRO A 16 -4.60 6.12 25.02
C PRO A 16 -3.68 5.98 26.25
N ARG A 17 -4.12 5.26 27.28
CA ARG A 17 -3.29 4.97 28.48
C ARG A 17 -1.98 4.24 28.19
N TRP A 18 -1.87 3.59 27.04
CA TRP A 18 -0.68 2.85 26.60
C TRP A 18 0.15 3.60 25.55
N LEU A 19 0.04 4.93 25.50
CA LEU A 19 0.74 5.77 24.51
C LEU A 19 2.26 5.52 24.48
N ALA A 20 2.90 5.31 25.62
CA ALA A 20 4.34 5.03 25.67
C ALA A 20 4.70 3.72 24.95
N ARG A 21 3.89 2.66 25.13
CA ARG A 21 4.08 1.38 24.43
C ARG A 21 3.79 1.51 22.94
N ALA A 22 2.75 2.27 22.56
CA ALA A 22 2.45 2.56 21.17
C ALA A 22 3.62 3.29 20.48
N ALA A 23 4.22 4.28 21.15
CA ALA A 23 5.35 5.00 20.64
C ALA A 23 6.60 4.11 20.52
N ALA A 24 6.86 3.23 21.49
CA ALA A 24 7.95 2.26 21.41
C ALA A 24 7.79 1.29 20.22
N TRP A 25 6.57 0.78 20.00
CA TRP A 25 6.23 -0.07 18.85
C TRP A 25 6.55 0.60 17.52
N VAL A 26 6.17 1.88 17.37
CA VAL A 26 6.43 2.66 16.15
C VAL A 26 7.92 2.94 15.96
N ARG A 27 8.65 3.23 17.04
CA ARG A 27 10.11 3.41 16.97
C ARG A 27 10.85 2.13 16.59
N ALA A 28 10.30 0.97 16.93
CA ALA A 28 10.81 -0.33 16.49
C ALA A 28 10.43 -0.69 15.03
N GLY A 29 9.74 0.22 14.33
CA GLY A 29 9.42 0.12 12.90
C GLY A 29 7.98 -0.27 12.57
N GLY A 30 7.12 -0.47 13.57
CA GLY A 30 5.70 -0.78 13.37
C GLY A 30 4.82 0.45 13.16
N HIS A 31 3.52 0.23 13.08
CA HIS A 31 2.48 1.27 13.02
C HIS A 31 1.50 1.09 14.17
N ALA A 32 1.02 2.19 14.76
CA ALA A 32 0.14 2.12 15.92
C ALA A 32 -1.16 2.88 15.68
N ALA A 33 -2.30 2.23 15.93
CA ALA A 33 -3.61 2.86 15.97
C ALA A 33 -4.06 3.03 17.43
N ILE A 34 -4.19 4.27 17.87
CA ILE A 34 -4.69 4.65 19.19
C ILE A 34 -6.21 4.86 19.09
N VAL A 35 -6.96 4.03 19.81
CA VAL A 35 -8.43 4.05 19.78
C VAL A 35 -8.96 4.47 21.14
N ASN A 36 -9.56 5.65 21.21
CA ASN A 36 -10.14 6.15 22.46
C ASN A 36 -11.53 5.54 22.73
N GLU A 37 -12.16 5.94 23.83
CA GLU A 37 -13.47 5.44 24.27
C GLU A 37 -14.63 5.89 23.38
N ARG A 38 -14.45 7.01 22.65
CA ARG A 38 -15.41 7.53 21.67
C ARG A 38 -15.16 6.98 20.26
N ASP A 39 -14.40 5.89 20.16
CA ASP A 39 -14.06 5.22 18.91
C ASP A 39 -13.33 6.06 17.86
N THR A 40 -12.79 7.22 18.24
CA THR A 40 -11.93 7.99 17.33
C THR A 40 -10.57 7.32 17.23
N VAL A 41 -10.04 7.25 16.02
CA VAL A 41 -8.73 6.64 15.75
C VAL A 41 -7.71 7.72 15.43
N GLU A 42 -6.61 7.72 16.17
CA GLU A 42 -5.40 8.41 15.80
C GLU A 42 -4.32 7.38 15.47
N VAL A 43 -3.47 7.65 14.49
CA VAL A 43 -2.35 6.76 14.15
C VAL A 43 -1.02 7.44 14.42
N LEU A 44 -0.09 6.67 14.99
CA LEU A 44 1.32 7.04 15.12
C LEU A 44 2.14 6.33 14.06
N LEU A 45 2.99 7.08 13.37
CA LEU A 45 3.88 6.60 12.32
C LEU A 45 5.31 7.10 12.57
N GLY A 46 6.29 6.31 12.11
CA GLY A 46 7.70 6.67 12.17
C GLY A 46 8.04 7.80 11.19
N LEU A 47 9.03 8.60 11.56
CA LEU A 47 9.64 9.60 10.69
C LEU A 47 11.12 9.25 10.47
N ASP A 48 11.63 9.50 9.27
CA ASP A 48 13.05 9.45 8.96
C ASP A 48 13.81 10.64 9.58
N GLU A 49 15.13 10.65 9.43
CA GLU A 49 16.00 11.73 9.94
C GLU A 49 15.66 13.11 9.36
N ARG A 50 15.06 13.16 8.17
CA ARG A 50 14.60 14.38 7.50
C ARG A 50 13.19 14.77 7.92
N GLY A 51 12.58 14.04 8.85
CA GLY A 51 11.22 14.28 9.34
C GLY A 51 10.12 13.89 8.36
N LYS A 52 10.41 13.05 7.36
CA LYS A 52 9.44 12.51 6.41
C LYS A 52 8.92 11.16 6.88
N LEU A 53 7.69 10.82 6.50
CA LEU A 53 7.15 9.47 6.75
C LEU A 53 8.00 8.42 6.04
N SER A 54 8.09 7.23 6.64
CA SER A 54 8.56 6.06 5.89
C SER A 54 7.70 5.84 4.65
N GLU A 55 8.27 5.23 3.61
CA GLU A 55 7.55 5.01 2.35
C GLU A 55 6.22 4.27 2.56
N LEU A 56 6.25 3.14 3.28
CA LEU A 56 5.04 2.37 3.61
C LEU A 56 4.06 3.14 4.51
N GLY A 57 4.56 3.97 5.43
CA GLY A 57 3.70 4.85 6.23
C GLY A 57 3.01 5.92 5.40
N LEU A 58 3.71 6.52 4.44
CA LEU A 58 3.12 7.46 3.47
C LEU A 58 2.06 6.78 2.62
N TRP A 59 2.36 5.61 2.05
CA TRP A 59 1.44 4.86 1.21
C TRP A 59 0.19 4.38 1.97
N ALA A 60 0.34 4.02 3.24
CA ALA A 60 -0.81 3.71 4.09
C ALA A 60 -1.75 4.92 4.22
N LEU A 61 -1.22 6.13 4.48
CA LEU A 61 -2.07 7.33 4.56
C LEU A 61 -2.71 7.68 3.21
N LEU A 62 -1.97 7.55 2.11
CA LEU A 62 -2.48 7.83 0.77
C LEU A 62 -3.62 6.88 0.37
N SER A 63 -3.55 5.61 0.78
CA SER A 63 -4.62 4.61 0.55
C SER A 63 -5.95 5.01 1.18
N ILE A 64 -5.92 5.83 2.23
CA ILE A 64 -7.09 6.38 2.93
C ILE A 64 -7.23 7.90 2.72
N GLU A 65 -6.77 8.41 1.57
CA GLU A 65 -6.91 9.82 1.15
C GLU A 65 -6.41 10.84 2.19
N GLN A 66 -5.45 10.47 3.04
CA GLN A 66 -4.86 11.36 4.03
C GLN A 66 -3.46 11.76 3.61
N ARG A 67 -3.20 13.07 3.65
CA ARG A 67 -1.96 13.67 3.14
C ARG A 67 -1.22 14.50 4.17
N ARG A 68 -1.82 14.70 5.35
CA ARG A 68 -1.30 15.58 6.39
C ARG A 68 -1.10 14.80 7.67
N PHE A 69 0.02 15.06 8.32
CA PHE A 69 0.32 14.61 9.67
C PHE A 69 0.86 15.79 10.48
N ARG A 70 0.78 15.68 11.80
CA ARG A 70 1.49 16.59 12.71
C ARG A 70 2.65 15.84 13.35
N ARG A 71 3.79 16.50 13.53
CA ARG A 71 4.88 15.96 14.35
C ARG A 71 4.58 16.22 15.82
N VAL A 72 4.63 15.17 16.64
CA VAL A 72 4.44 15.28 18.09
C VAL A 72 5.66 15.98 18.69
N LYS A 73 5.42 17.00 19.53
CA LYS A 73 6.46 17.88 20.06
C LYS A 73 6.95 17.51 21.45
N THR A 74 6.13 16.84 22.25
CA THR A 74 6.44 16.50 23.64
C THR A 74 5.77 15.18 24.03
N GLY A 75 6.28 14.57 25.11
CA GLY A 75 5.71 13.38 25.71
C GLY A 75 6.16 12.07 25.04
N PRO A 76 5.53 10.92 25.38
CA PRO A 76 6.06 9.62 25.01
C PRO A 76 6.18 9.37 23.50
N ALA A 77 5.34 10.03 22.70
CA ALA A 77 5.34 9.94 21.24
C ALA A 77 6.13 11.06 20.55
N GLU A 78 6.89 11.86 21.30
CA GLU A 78 7.72 12.94 20.74
C GLU A 78 8.59 12.45 19.57
N GLY A 79 8.62 13.27 18.52
CA GLY A 79 9.36 12.97 17.30
C GLY A 79 8.59 12.14 16.28
N LEU A 80 7.49 11.48 16.66
CA LEU A 80 6.67 10.68 15.74
C LEU A 80 5.64 11.53 14.97
N ALA A 81 5.15 10.98 13.87
CA ALA A 81 4.00 11.52 13.15
C ALA A 81 2.70 11.06 13.81
N LEU A 82 1.76 11.97 13.96
CA LEU A 82 0.42 11.71 14.47
C LEU A 82 -0.61 12.18 13.46
N VAL A 83 -1.57 11.33 13.16
CA VAL A 83 -2.66 11.61 12.21
C VAL A 83 -3.98 11.23 12.84
N ARG A 84 -4.94 12.16 12.84
CA ARG A 84 -6.31 11.87 13.24
C ARG A 84 -7.07 11.31 12.04
N ILE A 85 -7.52 10.06 12.13
CA ILE A 85 -8.18 9.37 11.02
C ILE A 85 -9.59 9.90 10.84
N ARG A 86 -9.95 10.21 9.59
CA ARG A 86 -11.33 10.59 9.22
C ARG A 86 -12.29 9.42 9.50
N PRO A 87 -13.51 9.66 10.03
CA PRO A 87 -14.43 8.59 10.42
C PRO A 87 -14.68 7.54 9.33
N LYS A 88 -14.81 7.95 8.06
CA LYS A 88 -15.01 7.02 6.93
C LYS A 88 -13.90 5.97 6.74
N PHE A 89 -12.69 6.24 7.23
CA PHE A 89 -11.53 5.35 7.11
C PHE A 89 -11.18 4.60 8.40
N ARG A 90 -11.93 4.80 9.49
CA ARG A 90 -11.71 4.10 10.75
C ARG A 90 -11.67 2.59 10.55
N ARG A 91 -12.63 2.05 9.80
CA ARG A 91 -12.77 0.61 9.59
C ARG A 91 -11.56 0.01 8.88
N ALA A 92 -11.00 0.71 7.88
CA ALA A 92 -9.81 0.26 7.17
C ALA A 92 -8.60 0.13 8.12
N VAL A 93 -8.30 1.16 8.91
CA VAL A 93 -7.17 1.13 9.85
C VAL A 93 -7.33 0.04 10.91
N LEU A 94 -8.56 -0.16 11.41
CA LEU A 94 -8.83 -1.21 12.38
C LEU A 94 -8.73 -2.61 11.76
N ASP A 95 -9.16 -2.78 10.51
CA ASP A 95 -8.99 -4.04 9.79
C ASP A 95 -7.51 -4.36 9.57
N TRP A 96 -6.66 -3.38 9.26
CA TRP A 96 -5.20 -3.59 9.20
C TRP A 96 -4.65 -4.08 10.53
N CYS A 97 -5.09 -3.50 11.66
CA CYS A 97 -4.70 -3.98 13.00
C CYS A 97 -5.21 -5.39 13.31
N VAL A 98 -6.37 -5.79 12.78
CA VAL A 98 -6.90 -7.16 12.95
C VAL A 98 -6.12 -8.15 12.09
N ARG A 99 -5.89 -7.80 10.82
CA ARG A 99 -5.05 -8.57 9.89
C ARG A 99 -3.65 -8.80 10.44
N ASP A 100 -3.09 -7.82 11.13
CA ASP A 100 -1.72 -7.88 11.65
C ASP A 100 -1.64 -8.43 13.09
N ALA A 101 -2.78 -8.76 13.71
CA ALA A 101 -2.84 -9.05 15.15
C ALA A 101 -1.98 -10.24 15.58
N MET A 102 -1.81 -11.24 14.71
CA MET A 102 -1.00 -12.45 14.97
C MET A 102 0.50 -12.20 15.00
N HIS A 103 1.00 -11.07 14.51
CA HIS A 103 2.45 -10.82 14.42
C HIS A 103 2.98 -10.13 15.69
N GLU A 104 3.72 -10.85 16.52
CA GLU A 104 4.26 -10.31 17.79
C GLU A 104 5.28 -9.19 17.58
N GLU A 105 6.03 -9.25 16.49
CA GLU A 105 7.06 -8.27 16.16
C GLU A 105 6.51 -7.02 15.46
N PRO A 106 7.12 -5.83 15.66
CA PRO A 106 6.69 -4.58 15.01
C PRO A 106 6.91 -4.55 13.50
N ARG A 107 7.75 -5.44 12.98
CA ARG A 107 8.06 -5.56 11.56
C ARG A 107 7.97 -7.01 11.12
N ARG A 108 7.57 -7.22 9.87
CA ARG A 108 7.57 -8.51 9.22
C ARG A 108 8.32 -8.43 7.91
N ARG A 109 9.29 -9.32 7.72
CA ARG A 109 10.00 -9.47 6.45
C ARG A 109 9.18 -10.35 5.53
N VAL A 110 8.71 -9.78 4.42
CA VAL A 110 7.86 -10.51 3.45
C VAL A 110 8.46 -10.38 2.05
N PRO A 111 8.72 -11.50 1.33
CA PRO A 111 9.11 -11.45 -0.07
C PRO A 111 7.88 -11.08 -0.92
N PHE A 112 7.99 -10.01 -1.69
CA PHE A 112 6.99 -9.66 -2.70
C PHE A 112 7.60 -9.78 -4.08
N ASP A 113 7.00 -10.63 -4.91
CA ASP A 113 7.42 -10.79 -6.29
C ASP A 113 6.26 -10.49 -7.24
N CYS A 114 6.34 -9.31 -7.87
CA CYS A 114 5.35 -8.86 -8.84
C CYS A 114 5.41 -9.66 -10.14
N THR A 115 6.52 -10.34 -10.44
CA THR A 115 6.69 -11.14 -11.67
C THR A 115 5.96 -12.48 -11.58
N THR A 116 5.53 -12.88 -10.37
CA THR A 116 4.81 -14.14 -10.14
C THR A 116 3.39 -13.92 -9.63
N CYS A 117 3.13 -12.86 -8.86
CA CYS A 117 1.80 -12.66 -8.26
C CYS A 117 0.83 -11.87 -9.15
N ALA A 118 1.29 -10.82 -9.84
CA ALA A 118 0.48 -9.89 -10.65
C ALA A 118 -0.82 -9.37 -9.98
N ALA A 119 -0.94 -9.42 -8.66
CA ALA A 119 -2.18 -9.08 -7.95
C ALA A 119 -2.64 -7.64 -8.22
N CYS A 120 -1.73 -6.66 -8.15
CA CYS A 120 -2.06 -5.26 -8.43
C CYS A 120 -2.29 -4.96 -9.93
N CYS A 121 -2.13 -5.95 -10.81
CA CYS A 121 -2.48 -5.82 -12.23
C CYS A 121 -3.94 -6.21 -12.50
N HIS A 122 -4.76 -6.32 -11.46
CA HIS A 122 -6.22 -6.44 -11.52
C HIS A 122 -6.90 -5.24 -10.85
N ASP A 123 -8.00 -4.78 -11.44
CA ASP A 123 -8.96 -3.79 -10.90
C ASP A 123 -8.35 -2.47 -10.38
N ALA A 124 -7.17 -2.07 -10.87
CA ALA A 124 -6.48 -0.87 -10.44
C ALA A 124 -6.94 0.40 -11.18
N ASP A 125 -7.03 1.54 -10.48
CA ASP A 125 -7.25 2.88 -11.10
C ASP A 125 -5.91 3.49 -11.57
N VAL A 126 -5.36 2.95 -12.67
CA VAL A 126 -4.08 3.46 -13.22
C VAL A 126 -4.30 4.74 -13.99
N ARG A 127 -4.00 5.87 -13.35
CA ARG A 127 -4.08 7.20 -13.97
C ARG A 127 -2.86 7.49 -14.83
N LEU A 128 -3.11 8.11 -15.98
CA LEU A 128 -2.10 8.53 -16.94
C LEU A 128 -2.03 10.05 -16.98
N ASP A 129 -0.81 10.59 -16.97
CA ASP A 129 -0.55 11.98 -17.30
C ASP A 129 -0.07 12.12 -18.76
N GLU A 130 0.20 13.35 -19.21
CA GLU A 130 0.70 13.57 -20.57
C GLU A 130 2.14 13.04 -20.76
N ASN A 131 2.94 12.94 -19.70
CA ASN A 131 4.28 12.36 -19.78
C ASN A 131 4.20 10.85 -20.06
N ASP A 132 3.24 10.14 -19.47
CA ASP A 132 2.97 8.73 -19.76
C ASP A 132 2.55 8.55 -21.23
N LEU A 133 1.66 9.41 -21.73
CA LEU A 133 1.22 9.35 -23.13
C LEU A 133 2.37 9.68 -24.10
N ALA A 134 3.20 10.68 -23.79
CA ALA A 134 4.38 11.01 -24.57
C ALA A 134 5.39 9.86 -24.59
N ARG A 135 5.62 9.20 -23.44
CA ARG A 135 6.47 8.01 -23.30
C ARG A 135 6.00 6.86 -24.19
N PHE A 136 4.69 6.59 -24.23
CA PHE A 136 4.13 5.58 -25.13
C PHE A 136 4.36 5.93 -26.60
N ARG A 137 4.17 7.18 -27.01
CA ARG A 137 4.40 7.64 -28.39
C ARG A 137 5.88 7.49 -28.77
N ALA A 138 6.79 7.95 -27.92
CA ALA A 138 8.23 7.87 -28.15
C ALA A 138 8.72 6.42 -28.30
N ALA A 139 8.09 5.47 -27.60
CA ALA A 139 8.39 4.05 -27.69
C ALA A 139 7.71 3.34 -28.88
N GLY A 140 7.08 4.07 -29.81
CA GLY A 140 6.37 3.50 -30.96
C GLY A 140 5.04 2.82 -30.61
N ARG A 141 4.57 2.94 -29.36
CA ARG A 141 3.33 2.33 -28.83
C ARG A 141 2.18 3.32 -28.80
N ILE A 142 1.94 4.01 -29.93
CA ILE A 142 0.84 4.97 -30.07
C ILE A 142 -0.54 4.33 -29.89
N ASP A 143 -0.65 3.03 -30.12
CA ASP A 143 -1.86 2.23 -29.85
C ASP A 143 -2.32 2.38 -28.40
N LEU A 144 -1.37 2.45 -27.44
CA LEU A 144 -1.65 2.64 -26.01
C LEU A 144 -2.26 3.99 -25.66
N THR A 145 -2.34 4.94 -26.60
CA THR A 145 -2.99 6.24 -26.39
C THR A 145 -4.44 6.27 -26.88
N ARG A 146 -4.90 5.17 -27.50
CA ARG A 146 -6.22 5.06 -28.14
C ARG A 146 -7.26 4.45 -27.20
N ARG A 147 -8.55 4.61 -27.56
CA ARG A 147 -9.71 4.21 -26.73
C ARG A 147 -9.74 2.73 -26.31
N ALA A 148 -9.04 1.86 -27.05
CA ALA A 148 -8.85 0.45 -26.70
C ALA A 148 -8.09 0.28 -25.37
N TYR A 149 -7.07 1.11 -25.12
CA TYR A 149 -6.22 1.00 -23.93
C TYR A 149 -6.45 2.11 -22.91
N VAL A 150 -7.09 3.22 -23.29
CA VAL A 150 -7.36 4.33 -22.35
C VAL A 150 -8.84 4.68 -22.26
N LYS A 151 -9.25 5.05 -21.06
CA LYS A 151 -10.51 5.73 -20.77
C LYS A 151 -10.23 7.21 -20.56
N ARG A 152 -11.02 8.07 -21.20
CA ARG A 152 -11.01 9.52 -20.98
C ARG A 152 -12.35 9.92 -20.40
N THR A 153 -12.33 10.61 -19.28
CA THR A 153 -13.54 11.13 -18.62
C THR A 153 -13.83 12.56 -19.07
N ARG A 154 -15.05 13.05 -18.83
CA ARG A 154 -15.48 14.40 -19.26
C ARG A 154 -14.68 15.53 -18.60
N ASP A 155 -14.16 15.29 -17.41
CA ASP A 155 -13.28 16.19 -16.66
C ASP A 155 -11.79 16.09 -17.07
N GLY A 156 -11.50 15.42 -18.19
CA GLY A 156 -10.16 15.37 -18.78
C GLY A 156 -9.21 14.35 -18.15
N ARG A 157 -9.64 13.57 -17.15
CA ARG A 157 -8.80 12.50 -16.59
C ARG A 157 -8.63 11.37 -17.60
N VAL A 158 -7.41 10.83 -17.65
CA VAL A 158 -7.05 9.68 -18.49
C VAL A 158 -6.62 8.54 -17.58
N SER A 159 -7.14 7.34 -17.82
CA SER A 159 -6.71 6.13 -17.11
C SER A 159 -6.56 4.96 -18.08
N LEU A 160 -5.80 3.95 -17.69
CA LEU A 160 -5.79 2.69 -18.42
C LEU A 160 -7.17 2.03 -18.35
N ARG A 161 -7.55 1.41 -19.47
CA ARG A 161 -8.70 0.52 -19.54
C ARG A 161 -8.26 -0.89 -19.18
N PHE A 162 -8.97 -1.50 -18.24
CA PHE A 162 -8.82 -2.90 -17.90
C PHE A 162 -9.81 -3.73 -18.73
N ALA A 163 -9.53 -5.02 -18.88
CA ALA A 163 -10.44 -5.97 -19.50
C ALA A 163 -11.72 -6.15 -18.66
N GLU A 164 -12.74 -6.80 -19.22
CA GLU A 164 -14.04 -6.97 -18.55
C GLU A 164 -13.94 -7.81 -17.26
N ASP A 165 -12.96 -8.72 -17.20
CA ASP A 165 -12.63 -9.53 -16.04
C ASP A 165 -11.74 -8.81 -15.00
N GLY A 166 -11.56 -7.50 -15.15
CA GLY A 166 -10.74 -6.68 -14.26
C GLY A 166 -9.25 -6.80 -14.52
N ARG A 167 -8.78 -7.63 -15.47
CA ARG A 167 -7.35 -7.81 -15.75
C ARG A 167 -6.76 -6.63 -16.53
N CYS A 168 -5.53 -6.25 -16.22
CA CYS A 168 -4.80 -5.29 -17.04
C CYS A 168 -4.59 -5.86 -18.46
N GLN A 169 -5.00 -5.13 -19.49
CA GLN A 169 -4.84 -5.54 -20.89
C GLN A 169 -3.37 -5.69 -21.33
N LEU A 170 -2.43 -5.19 -20.53
CA LEU A 170 -0.99 -5.22 -20.77
C LEU A 170 -0.27 -6.28 -19.91
N LEU A 171 -1.04 -7.14 -19.24
CA LEU A 171 -0.53 -8.28 -18.48
C LEU A 171 -0.48 -9.50 -19.42
N GLY A 172 0.72 -10.00 -19.71
CA GLY A 172 0.97 -11.23 -20.47
C GLY A 172 0.45 -12.46 -19.74
N SER A 173 0.18 -13.54 -20.48
CA SER A 173 -0.31 -14.81 -19.93
C SER A 173 0.64 -15.41 -18.88
N ASP A 174 1.93 -15.08 -18.98
CA ASP A 174 3.01 -15.39 -18.05
C ASP A 174 3.05 -14.50 -16.79
N LYS A 175 2.06 -13.62 -16.61
CA LYS A 175 1.97 -12.63 -15.53
C LYS A 175 3.01 -11.51 -15.60
N LEU A 176 3.71 -11.37 -16.74
CA LEU A 176 4.66 -10.28 -16.95
C LEU A 176 4.01 -9.11 -17.69
N CYS A 177 4.43 -7.89 -17.37
CA CYS A 177 3.93 -6.70 -18.05
C CYS A 177 4.55 -6.59 -19.44
N THR A 178 3.73 -6.55 -20.49
CA THR A 178 4.21 -6.46 -21.89
C THR A 178 4.80 -5.10 -22.25
N ILE A 179 4.71 -4.12 -21.35
CA ILE A 179 5.24 -2.76 -21.52
C ILE A 179 6.14 -2.33 -20.35
N TYR A 180 6.79 -3.29 -19.67
CA TYR A 180 7.48 -3.06 -18.39
C TYR A 180 8.40 -1.82 -18.38
N GLU A 181 9.19 -1.65 -19.44
CA GLU A 181 10.15 -0.54 -19.60
C GLU A 181 9.52 0.83 -19.81
N ILE A 182 8.26 0.88 -20.26
CA ILE A 182 7.53 2.13 -20.53
C ILE A 182 6.30 2.28 -19.65
N ARG A 183 6.19 1.49 -18.57
CA ARG A 183 5.07 1.55 -17.62
C ARG A 183 4.74 2.99 -17.20
N PRO A 184 3.45 3.32 -16.98
CA PRO A 184 3.03 4.60 -16.43
C PRO A 184 3.68 4.89 -15.09
N GLU A 185 3.79 6.17 -14.75
CA GLU A 185 4.32 6.60 -13.46
C GLU A 185 3.51 6.04 -12.29
N ASN A 186 2.19 5.93 -12.44
CA ASN A 186 1.36 5.35 -11.39
C ASN A 186 1.68 3.88 -11.11
N CYS A 187 2.04 3.09 -12.12
CA CYS A 187 2.51 1.71 -11.94
C CYS A 187 3.93 1.63 -11.37
N ARG A 188 4.80 2.60 -11.69
CA ARG A 188 6.18 2.66 -11.18
C ARG A 188 6.22 3.07 -9.71
N ALA A 189 5.37 4.02 -9.33
CA ALA A 189 5.27 4.52 -7.98
C ALA A 189 4.67 3.49 -7.02
N PHE A 190 3.94 2.48 -7.52
CA PHE A 190 3.27 1.49 -6.68
C PHE A 190 4.27 0.69 -5.83
N VAL A 191 4.12 0.77 -4.51
CA VAL A 191 5.06 0.15 -3.56
C VAL A 191 4.56 -1.22 -3.12
N ALA A 192 5.39 -2.24 -3.33
CA ALA A 192 5.16 -3.59 -2.84
C ALA A 192 5.09 -3.62 -1.30
N GLY A 193 4.13 -4.37 -0.75
CA GLY A 193 3.90 -4.43 0.70
C GLY A 193 3.16 -3.23 1.30
N SER A 194 2.80 -2.22 0.50
CA SER A 194 1.87 -1.16 0.93
C SER A 194 0.47 -1.71 1.18
N GLU A 195 -0.37 -0.97 1.91
CA GLU A 195 -1.76 -1.37 2.18
C GLU A 195 -2.57 -1.61 0.90
N ALA A 196 -2.29 -0.84 -0.17
CA ALA A 196 -2.90 -1.07 -1.49
C ALA A 196 -2.41 -2.39 -2.13
N CYS A 197 -1.13 -2.73 -1.96
CA CYS A 197 -0.59 -4.02 -2.42
C CYS A 197 -1.22 -5.20 -1.67
N LEU A 198 -1.37 -5.08 -0.35
CA LEU A 198 -2.00 -6.11 0.47
C LEU A 198 -3.48 -6.30 0.12
N SER A 199 -4.23 -5.21 -0.07
CA SER A 199 -5.63 -5.26 -0.52
C SER A 199 -5.76 -5.99 -1.85
N ALA A 200 -4.93 -5.62 -2.84
CA ALA A 200 -4.96 -6.26 -4.15
C ALA A 200 -4.64 -7.77 -4.08
N ARG A 201 -3.72 -8.17 -3.19
CA ARG A 201 -3.38 -9.60 -2.97
C ARG A 201 -4.50 -10.35 -2.26
N GLU A 202 -5.18 -9.74 -1.29
CA GLU A 202 -6.34 -10.35 -0.64
C GLU A 202 -7.48 -10.53 -1.65
N GLU A 203 -7.79 -9.50 -2.43
CA GLU A 203 -8.88 -9.52 -3.42
C GLU A 203 -8.61 -10.47 -4.59
N THR A 204 -7.39 -10.45 -5.13
CA THR A 204 -7.06 -11.22 -6.36
C THR A 204 -6.63 -12.65 -6.05
N LEU A 205 -5.94 -12.87 -4.92
CA LEU A 205 -5.29 -14.15 -4.61
C LEU A 205 -5.82 -14.81 -3.33
N GLY A 206 -6.72 -14.16 -2.58
CA GLY A 206 -7.19 -14.66 -1.28
C GLY A 206 -6.13 -14.61 -0.17
N LEU A 207 -5.03 -13.88 -0.38
CA LEU A 207 -3.89 -13.83 0.55
C LEU A 207 -4.04 -12.70 1.56
N ARG A 208 -4.74 -12.95 2.66
CA ARG A 208 -4.84 -12.02 3.80
C ARG A 208 -3.50 -11.93 4.53
N ASP A 209 -3.08 -10.71 4.88
CA ASP A 209 -1.74 -10.37 5.40
C ASP A 209 -0.61 -10.26 4.36
N GLY A 210 -0.90 -10.66 3.12
CA GLY A 210 0.01 -10.58 1.99
C GLY A 210 0.95 -11.77 1.82
N ALA A 211 1.01 -12.71 2.76
CA ALA A 211 1.72 -13.98 2.58
C ALA A 211 0.78 -15.09 2.08
N PRO A 212 1.31 -16.10 1.36
CA PRO A 212 0.63 -17.38 1.22
C PRO A 212 0.20 -17.91 2.59
N TRP A 213 -0.93 -18.62 2.69
CA TRP A 213 -1.13 -19.53 3.80
C TRP A 213 0.05 -20.51 3.77
N ASP A 214 0.87 -20.53 4.80
CA ASP A 214 1.92 -21.54 4.91
C ASP A 214 1.24 -22.90 5.10
N GLU A 215 1.19 -23.73 4.05
CA GLU A 215 0.99 -25.17 4.23
C GLU A 215 2.19 -25.79 4.98
N ASP A 216 3.37 -25.13 4.95
CA ASP A 216 4.60 -25.58 5.59
C ASP A 216 4.70 -25.29 7.10
N VAL A 217 3.74 -24.57 7.71
CA VAL A 217 3.71 -24.33 9.18
C VAL A 217 3.14 -25.52 9.95
N GLU A 218 2.64 -26.58 9.28
CA GLU A 218 2.35 -27.88 9.93
C GLU A 218 3.60 -28.73 10.23
N LEU A 219 4.80 -28.31 9.81
CA LEU A 219 6.05 -29.05 10.09
C LEU A 219 6.82 -28.58 11.35
N ILE A 220 6.20 -27.72 12.17
CA ILE A 220 6.67 -27.49 13.55
C ILE A 220 5.59 -28.02 14.52
N ARG A 221 5.54 -29.34 14.64
CA ARG A 221 5.00 -30.06 15.78
C ARG A 221 6.05 -31.03 16.29
#